data_AF-A0A2G6GDZ1-F1
#
_entry.id   AF-A0A2G6GDZ1-F1
#
_cell.length_a   1.000
_cell.length_b   1.000
_cell.length_c   1.000
_cell.angle_alpha   90.00
_cell.angle_beta   90.00
_cell.angle_gamma   90.00
#
_symmetry.space_group_name_H-M   'P 1'
#
loop_
_entity.id
_entity.type
_entity.pdbx_description
1 polymer ?
#
loop_
_entity_poly.entity_id
_entity_poly.type
_entity_poly.pdbx_seq_one_letter_code
_entity_poly.pdbx_strand_id
1 'polypeptide(L)'
;MTQKYNYPQRERQRLAWIILLGSFSACLLATLSVPLFMNAAIQNTKRPLTTILQANQGTVRVDNNASESTVIIAGEPGQSIQAESRILTDATSAATLLIYPNENVTLPLARLQVYSRSTVNLNEANTPRFELSDEEQQLIAHLDSGRIQLNIPESTTERPFRTLMTTPHGEATFTEPGQYAILVDNESTQVTVLNGSTTLLAQDETLPLENNQRGIILTHQPPEGPLDAERNLIQHGNFDDSWENNWAVYIWNVELADEPKGESTLTEVAGEKAIQFSRVGMGHADVKMRQVIDQDVTDYKALTLQLTFRITNQSLGVCGVQGSECPLFIRVNYTDDNGVRRIWQQGFYANGNVTPTTPDACISCAVTQDNHIKVPMNVVQFYEADLLKELARQGFPAPRFIEDISLVSSGHSFDVEIIAIGLVAVE
;
A
#
# COMPACT_ATOMS: atom_id res chain seq x y z
N MET A 1 66.07 14.51 65.98
CA MET A 1 64.90 15.02 65.24
C MET A 1 64.21 13.84 64.57
N THR A 2 63.14 13.33 65.17
CA THR A 2 62.26 12.34 64.53
C THR A 2 60.92 12.37 65.27
N GLN A 3 60.07 13.30 64.86
CA GLN A 3 58.72 13.43 65.39
C GLN A 3 57.85 12.36 64.70
N LYS A 4 57.66 11.21 65.35
CA LYS A 4 56.69 10.19 64.91
C LYS A 4 55.28 10.78 65.09
N TYR A 5 54.64 11.14 63.99
CA TYR A 5 53.21 11.46 63.95
C TYR A 5 52.40 10.22 64.32
N ASN A 6 52.03 10.10 65.59
CA ASN A 6 51.22 9.03 66.12
C ASN A 6 49.74 9.43 65.97
N TYR A 7 49.20 9.26 64.77
CA TYR A 7 47.75 9.36 64.57
C TYR A 7 47.05 8.27 65.39
N PRO A 8 46.04 8.58 66.21
CA PRO A 8 45.39 7.62 67.10
C PRO A 8 44.76 6.49 66.27
N GLN A 9 45.03 5.22 66.63
CA GLN A 9 44.57 4.02 65.90
C GLN A 9 43.07 4.03 65.53
N ARG A 10 42.25 4.71 66.34
CA ARG A 10 40.80 4.86 66.16
C ARG A 10 40.42 5.65 64.89
N GLU A 11 41.23 6.62 64.46
CA GLU A 11 41.00 7.36 63.21
C GLU A 11 41.32 6.53 61.97
N ARG A 12 42.39 5.71 62.02
CA ARG A 12 42.74 4.78 60.94
C ARG A 12 41.67 3.70 60.74
N GLN A 13 41.11 3.19 61.83
CA GLN A 13 40.01 2.22 61.77
C GLN A 13 38.74 2.82 61.15
N ARG A 14 38.38 4.07 61.49
CA ARG A 14 37.24 4.76 60.88
C ARG A 14 37.44 4.98 59.38
N LEU A 15 38.63 5.42 58.96
CA LEU A 15 38.96 5.60 57.55
C LEU A 15 38.88 4.27 56.79
N ALA A 16 39.40 3.18 57.37
CA ALA A 16 39.34 1.85 56.77
C ALA A 16 37.89 1.35 56.60
N TRP A 17 37.04 1.53 57.61
CA TRP A 17 35.61 1.19 57.52
C TRP A 17 34.86 2.02 56.48
N ILE A 18 35.16 3.32 56.37
CA ILE A 18 34.56 4.20 55.34
C ILE A 18 34.95 3.73 53.94
N ILE A 19 36.23 3.43 53.71
CA ILE A 19 36.71 2.94 52.40
C ILE A 19 36.06 1.58 52.08
N LEU A 20 35.98 0.66 53.05
CA LEU A 20 35.43 -0.68 52.83
C LEU A 20 33.91 -0.62 52.55
N LEU A 21 33.16 0.16 53.33
CA LEU A 21 31.72 0.38 53.10
C LEU A 21 31.46 1.14 51.80
N GLY A 22 32.29 2.13 51.46
CA GLY A 22 32.20 2.88 50.22
C GLY A 22 32.41 1.97 49.00
N SER A 23 33.49 1.18 49.00
CA SER A 23 33.76 0.21 47.92
C SER A 23 32.70 -0.88 47.83
N PHE A 24 32.21 -1.38 48.98
CA PHE A 24 31.11 -2.36 49.00
C PHE A 24 29.82 -1.77 48.41
N SER A 25 29.44 -0.56 48.82
CA SER A 25 28.25 0.12 48.31
C SER A 25 28.38 0.43 46.82
N ALA A 26 29.55 0.87 46.36
CA ALA A 26 29.83 1.11 44.95
C ALA A 26 29.74 -0.18 44.13
N CYS A 27 30.28 -1.29 44.65
CA CYS A 27 30.17 -2.60 44.00
C CYS A 27 28.70 -3.04 43.89
N LEU A 28 27.92 -2.89 44.96
CA LEU A 28 26.51 -3.27 45.01
C LEU A 28 25.65 -2.39 44.08
N LEU A 29 25.95 -1.09 44.01
CA LEU A 29 25.33 -0.19 43.05
C LEU A 29 25.69 -0.58 41.61
N ALA A 30 26.94 -0.92 41.33
CA ALA A 30 27.37 -1.33 39.98
C ALA A 30 26.72 -2.66 39.54
N THR A 31 26.65 -3.66 40.43
CA THR A 31 26.04 -4.96 40.10
C THR A 31 24.53 -4.88 39.86
N LEU A 32 23.84 -3.89 40.42
CA LEU A 32 22.42 -3.65 40.16
C LEU A 32 22.18 -2.70 38.97
N SER A 33 22.89 -1.56 38.94
CA SER A 33 22.65 -0.53 37.92
C SER A 33 23.09 -0.94 36.52
N VAL A 34 24.19 -1.69 36.38
CA VAL A 34 24.70 -2.07 35.05
C VAL A 34 23.73 -3.01 34.32
N PRO A 35 23.24 -4.12 34.92
CA PRO A 35 22.25 -4.98 34.24
C PRO A 35 20.94 -4.26 33.95
N LEU A 36 20.46 -3.41 34.87
CA LEU A 36 19.24 -2.63 34.66
C LEU A 36 19.39 -1.64 33.52
N PHE A 37 20.52 -0.91 33.46
CA PHE A 37 20.79 0.02 32.38
C PHE A 37 21.01 -0.70 31.05
N MET A 38 21.72 -1.83 31.04
CA MET A 38 21.88 -2.66 29.84
C MET A 38 20.54 -3.17 29.32
N ASN A 39 19.69 -3.70 30.20
CA ASN A 39 18.36 -4.17 29.81
C ASN A 39 17.51 -3.00 29.27
N ALA A 40 17.49 -1.86 29.97
CA ALA A 40 16.80 -0.67 29.50
C ALA A 40 17.32 -0.17 28.15
N ALA A 41 18.64 -0.21 27.92
CA ALA A 41 19.24 0.15 26.64
C ALA A 41 18.88 -0.83 25.53
N ILE A 42 18.88 -2.14 25.80
CA ILE A 42 18.47 -3.18 24.85
C ILE A 42 17.01 -2.97 24.44
N GLN A 43 16.14 -2.73 25.42
CA GLN A 43 14.70 -2.58 25.19
C GLN A 43 14.35 -1.29 24.44
N ASN A 44 14.94 -0.15 24.84
CA ASN A 44 14.50 1.17 24.36
C ASN A 44 15.30 1.75 23.18
N THR A 45 16.44 1.18 22.80
CA THR A 45 17.21 1.73 21.68
C THR A 45 16.52 1.40 20.37
N LYS A 46 16.12 2.43 19.62
CA LYS A 46 15.44 2.32 18.32
C LYS A 46 16.37 2.66 17.15
N ARG A 47 15.99 2.23 15.95
CA ARG A 47 16.56 2.61 14.65
C ARG A 47 15.43 2.98 13.70
N PRO A 48 15.65 3.89 12.74
CA PRO A 48 14.62 4.25 11.78
C PRO A 48 14.29 3.06 10.86
N LEU A 49 13.02 2.92 10.52
CA LEU A 49 12.57 2.09 9.41
C LEU A 49 13.03 2.74 8.10
N THR A 50 13.28 1.91 7.08
CA THR A 50 13.62 2.42 5.75
C THR A 50 12.32 2.72 5.01
N THR A 51 12.09 3.98 4.62
CA THR A 51 10.88 4.41 3.92
C THR A 51 11.19 4.94 2.54
N ILE A 52 10.66 4.29 1.50
CA ILE A 52 10.89 4.63 0.09
C ILE A 52 9.61 5.22 -0.49
N LEU A 53 9.65 6.48 -0.90
CA LEU A 53 8.55 7.18 -1.53
C LEU A 53 8.75 7.23 -3.03
N GLN A 54 7.70 6.90 -3.78
CA GLN A 54 7.69 6.97 -5.23
C GLN A 54 6.43 7.67 -5.73
N ALA A 55 6.59 8.56 -6.71
CA ALA A 55 5.46 9.16 -7.39
C ALA A 55 4.81 8.13 -8.33
N ASN A 56 3.53 7.85 -8.09
CA ASN A 56 2.69 7.03 -8.96
C ASN A 56 2.20 7.85 -10.17
N GLN A 57 1.78 9.09 -9.93
CA GLN A 57 1.35 10.05 -10.95
C GLN A 57 1.82 11.45 -10.58
N GLY A 58 1.99 12.31 -11.59
CA GLY A 58 2.31 13.73 -11.40
C GLY A 58 3.64 13.97 -10.70
N THR A 59 3.68 14.98 -9.83
CA THR A 59 4.85 15.38 -9.05
C THR A 59 4.47 15.48 -7.58
N VAL A 60 5.14 14.69 -6.75
CA VAL A 60 4.90 14.62 -5.32
C VAL A 60 5.91 15.50 -4.61
N ARG A 61 5.43 16.36 -3.71
CA ARG A 61 6.29 17.25 -2.93
C ARG A 61 6.53 16.66 -1.54
N VAL A 62 7.78 16.68 -1.09
CA VAL A 62 8.19 16.22 0.24
C VAL A 62 8.84 17.39 0.95
N ASP A 63 8.26 17.82 2.07
CA ASP A 63 8.87 18.79 2.96
C ASP A 63 9.60 18.06 4.08
N ASN A 64 10.93 18.21 4.11
CA ASN A 64 11.74 17.68 5.19
C ASN A 64 11.83 18.72 6.31
N ASN A 65 12.07 18.27 7.55
CA ASN A 65 12.22 19.12 8.74
C ASN A 65 13.30 20.23 8.62
N ALA A 66 14.16 20.19 7.59
CA ALA A 66 15.29 21.11 7.37
C ALA A 66 14.98 22.36 6.51
N SER A 67 13.71 22.72 6.28
CA SER A 67 13.30 23.79 5.32
C SER A 67 13.69 23.49 3.86
N GLU A 68 14.04 22.26 3.55
CA GLU A 68 14.38 21.79 2.22
C GLU A 68 13.21 20.95 1.69
N SER A 69 12.65 21.36 0.56
CA SER A 69 11.59 20.63 -0.14
C SER A 69 12.18 19.88 -1.33
N THR A 70 11.89 18.58 -1.41
CA THR A 70 12.25 17.75 -2.54
C THR A 70 11.01 17.45 -3.38
N VAL A 71 11.20 17.27 -4.69
CA VAL A 71 10.15 16.83 -5.61
C VAL A 71 10.50 15.44 -6.15
N ILE A 72 9.51 14.57 -6.19
CA ILE A 72 9.61 13.22 -6.76
C ILE A 72 8.67 13.17 -7.95
N ILE A 73 9.19 12.82 -9.12
CA ILE A 73 8.45 12.85 -10.39
C ILE A 73 8.07 11.43 -10.79
N ALA A 74 6.86 11.25 -11.30
CA ALA A 74 6.41 9.94 -11.77
C ALA A 74 7.33 9.41 -12.89
N GLY A 75 7.75 8.15 -12.76
CA GLY A 75 8.71 7.51 -13.65
C GLY A 75 10.17 7.57 -13.18
N GLU A 76 10.49 8.36 -12.16
CA GLU A 76 11.78 8.30 -11.49
C GLU A 76 11.82 7.15 -10.45
N PRO A 77 13.02 6.65 -10.10
CA PRO A 77 13.17 5.72 -8.99
C PRO A 77 12.65 6.31 -7.68
N GLY A 78 12.11 5.45 -6.81
CA GLY A 78 11.72 5.86 -5.46
C GLY A 78 12.91 6.42 -4.67
N GLN A 79 12.63 7.41 -3.82
CA GLN A 79 13.62 8.08 -2.99
C GLN A 79 13.38 7.73 -1.51
N SER A 80 14.47 7.56 -0.77
CA SER A 80 14.39 7.39 0.68
C SER A 80 13.98 8.71 1.33
N ILE A 81 12.92 8.68 2.14
CA ILE A 81 12.48 9.81 2.96
C ILE A 81 12.72 9.48 4.44
N GLN A 82 12.82 10.50 5.28
CA GLN A 82 12.99 10.32 6.72
C GLN A 82 11.67 10.47 7.46
N ALA A 83 11.61 9.97 8.69
CA ALA A 83 10.57 10.40 9.63
C ALA A 83 10.61 11.93 9.79
N GLU A 84 9.50 12.49 10.25
CA GLU A 84 9.20 13.92 10.33
C GLU A 84 9.12 14.64 8.97
N SER A 85 8.88 13.89 7.89
CA SER A 85 8.65 14.44 6.55
C SER A 85 7.16 14.59 6.26
N ARG A 86 6.80 15.62 5.49
CA ARG A 86 5.42 15.85 5.02
C ARG A 86 5.32 15.58 3.52
N ILE A 87 4.42 14.68 3.14
CA ILE A 87 4.15 14.26 1.78
C ILE A 87 2.90 15.00 1.29
N LEU A 88 2.98 15.65 0.13
CA LEU A 88 1.86 16.39 -0.45
C LEU A 88 1.63 15.97 -1.90
N THR A 89 0.36 15.71 -2.21
CA THR A 89 -0.12 15.42 -3.56
C THR A 89 -1.12 16.49 -3.99
N ASP A 90 -0.99 16.96 -5.23
CA ASP A 90 -1.95 17.88 -5.84
C ASP A 90 -3.15 17.11 -6.46
N ALA A 91 -3.95 17.80 -7.29
CA ALA A 91 -5.14 17.22 -7.92
C ALA A 91 -4.83 16.11 -8.96
N THR A 92 -3.58 16.01 -9.42
CA THR A 92 -3.15 15.09 -10.48
C THR A 92 -1.99 14.20 -10.07
N SER A 93 -1.54 14.32 -8.82
CA SER A 93 -0.39 13.62 -8.29
C SER A 93 -0.83 12.56 -7.30
N ALA A 94 -0.09 11.46 -7.26
CA ALA A 94 -0.35 10.35 -6.36
C ALA A 94 0.97 9.66 -6.04
N ALA A 95 1.08 9.02 -4.88
CA ALA A 95 2.34 8.45 -4.41
C ALA A 95 2.15 7.07 -3.78
N THR A 96 3.21 6.27 -3.81
CA THR A 96 3.32 5.01 -3.06
C THR A 96 4.49 5.14 -2.09
N LEU A 97 4.23 4.89 -0.81
CA LEU A 97 5.23 4.80 0.23
C LEU A 97 5.38 3.34 0.67
N LEU A 98 6.60 2.81 0.56
CA LEU A 98 6.96 1.47 1.01
C LEU A 98 7.79 1.56 2.29
N ILE A 99 7.47 0.75 3.29
CA ILE A 99 8.12 0.77 4.60
C ILE A 99 8.80 -0.57 4.84
N TYR A 100 10.09 -0.56 5.12
CA TYR A 100 10.90 -1.75 5.34
C TYR A 100 11.51 -1.76 6.74
N PRO A 101 11.76 -2.94 7.34
CA PRO A 101 12.46 -3.05 8.61
C PRO A 101 13.86 -2.41 8.58
N ASN A 102 14.57 -2.58 7.46
CA ASN A 102 15.88 -2.00 7.17
C ASN A 102 16.21 -2.15 5.68
N GLU A 103 17.31 -1.53 5.23
CA GLU A 103 17.74 -1.50 3.82
C GLU A 103 18.11 -2.86 3.20
N ASN A 104 18.41 -3.88 4.02
CA ASN A 104 18.80 -5.22 3.53
C ASN A 104 17.61 -6.17 3.36
N VAL A 105 16.43 -5.79 3.86
CA VAL A 105 15.22 -6.62 3.79
C VAL A 105 14.41 -6.21 2.57
N THR A 106 14.04 -7.18 1.75
CA THR A 106 13.32 -6.97 0.48
C THR A 106 11.80 -6.93 0.63
N LEU A 107 11.28 -7.38 1.78
CA LEU A 107 9.85 -7.41 2.07
C LEU A 107 9.48 -6.21 2.95
N PRO A 108 8.53 -5.36 2.51
CA PRO A 108 8.07 -4.26 3.32
C PRO A 108 7.11 -4.73 4.41
N LEU A 109 7.07 -3.98 5.50
CA LEU A 109 6.12 -4.09 6.61
C LEU A 109 4.75 -3.49 6.25
N ALA A 110 4.73 -2.49 5.36
CA ALA A 110 3.51 -1.84 4.92
C ALA A 110 3.72 -1.08 3.61
N ARG A 111 2.61 -0.85 2.92
CA ARG A 111 2.51 0.02 1.76
C ARG A 111 1.36 1.01 1.91
N LEU A 112 1.67 2.29 1.80
CA LEU A 112 0.67 3.36 1.80
C LEU A 112 0.56 3.94 0.38
N GLN A 113 -0.64 3.90 -0.18
CA GLN A 113 -0.99 4.63 -1.38
C GLN A 113 -1.58 5.98 -0.97
N VAL A 114 -0.95 7.07 -1.40
CA VAL A 114 -1.37 8.44 -1.12
C VAL A 114 -2.04 8.99 -2.37
N TYR A 115 -3.34 9.23 -2.29
CA TYR A 115 -4.16 9.67 -3.43
C TYR A 115 -4.03 11.18 -3.66
N SER A 116 -4.61 11.66 -4.76
CA SER A 116 -4.64 13.10 -5.07
C SER A 116 -5.23 13.94 -3.93
N ARG A 117 -4.78 15.20 -3.83
CA ARG A 117 -5.20 16.17 -2.80
C ARG A 117 -5.04 15.66 -1.37
N SER A 118 -3.95 14.94 -1.10
CA SER A 118 -3.67 14.37 0.21
C SER A 118 -2.43 14.98 0.82
N THR A 119 -2.46 15.09 2.15
CA THR A 119 -1.34 15.58 2.93
C THR A 119 -1.10 14.63 4.10
N VAL A 120 0.08 13.99 4.10
CA VAL A 120 0.46 12.97 5.08
C VAL A 120 1.76 13.39 5.75
N ASN A 121 1.77 13.48 7.07
CA ASN A 121 2.97 13.67 7.85
C ASN A 121 3.43 12.29 8.37
N LEU A 122 4.68 11.94 8.09
CA LEU A 122 5.29 10.74 8.65
C LEU A 122 5.92 11.11 9.99
N ASN A 123 5.24 10.91 11.11
CA ASN A 123 5.72 11.38 12.42
C ASN A 123 6.83 10.49 12.97
N GLU A 124 6.63 9.18 12.95
CA GLU A 124 7.59 8.22 13.46
C GLU A 124 7.61 6.97 12.60
N ALA A 125 8.80 6.43 12.32
CA ALA A 125 8.95 5.15 11.64
C ALA A 125 10.18 4.48 12.23
N ASN A 126 9.99 3.65 13.26
CA ASN A 126 11.08 3.12 14.07
C ASN A 126 10.91 1.63 14.35
N THR A 127 12.03 0.92 14.41
CA THR A 127 12.13 -0.48 14.84
C THR A 127 13.11 -0.59 16.01
N PRO A 128 12.91 -1.53 16.95
CA PRO A 128 13.90 -1.81 17.98
C PRO A 128 15.24 -2.21 17.37
N ARG A 129 16.33 -1.73 17.97
CA ARG A 129 17.70 -1.96 17.46
C ARG A 129 18.18 -3.39 17.71
N PHE A 130 17.74 -4.01 18.80
CA PHE A 130 18.25 -5.29 19.28
C PHE A 130 17.15 -6.34 19.20
N GLU A 131 17.47 -7.52 18.71
CA GLU A 131 16.52 -8.65 18.61
C GLU A 131 15.99 -9.09 19.98
N LEU A 132 16.77 -8.91 21.06
CA LEU A 132 16.34 -9.19 22.44
C LEU A 132 15.32 -8.19 23.00
N SER A 133 15.06 -7.07 22.31
CA SER A 133 13.98 -6.17 22.71
C SER A 133 12.64 -6.88 22.52
N ASP A 134 11.68 -6.63 23.40
CA ASP A 134 10.29 -7.12 23.28
C ASP A 134 9.36 -6.05 22.68
N GLU A 135 9.88 -4.87 22.35
CA GLU A 135 9.12 -3.75 21.77
C GLU A 135 8.65 -4.06 20.34
N GLU A 136 7.57 -3.41 19.90
CA GLU A 136 7.03 -3.60 18.55
C GLU A 136 7.75 -2.70 17.54
N GLN A 137 7.68 -3.07 16.27
CA GLN A 137 8.00 -2.16 15.18
C GLN A 137 6.84 -1.17 15.02
N GLN A 138 7.12 0.11 14.79
CA GLN A 138 6.06 1.11 14.76
C GLN A 138 6.16 2.10 13.61
N LEU A 139 4.99 2.40 13.04
CA LEU A 139 4.75 3.48 12.10
C LEU A 139 3.67 4.41 12.69
N ILE A 140 4.02 5.67 12.94
CA ILE A 140 3.08 6.71 13.35
C ILE A 140 3.03 7.74 12.24
N ALA A 141 1.83 7.95 11.68
CA ALA A 141 1.59 8.94 10.64
C ALA A 141 0.37 9.79 10.99
N HIS A 142 0.32 10.99 10.43
CA HIS A 142 -0.81 11.90 10.53
C HIS A 142 -1.35 12.23 9.14
N LEU A 143 -2.62 11.93 8.90
CA LEU A 143 -3.32 12.32 7.68
C LEU A 143 -4.07 13.64 7.95
N ASP A 144 -3.53 14.76 7.46
CA ASP A 144 -4.13 16.08 7.62
C ASP A 144 -5.44 16.19 6.82
N SER A 145 -5.42 15.70 5.58
CA SER A 145 -6.54 15.76 4.64
C SER A 145 -6.31 14.82 3.47
N GLY A 146 -7.39 14.41 2.80
CA GLY A 146 -7.35 13.59 1.60
C GLY A 146 -7.53 12.11 1.89
N ARG A 147 -7.01 11.24 1.03
CA ARG A 147 -7.24 9.80 1.09
C ARG A 147 -5.95 9.01 1.01
N ILE A 148 -5.87 7.99 1.85
CA ILE A 148 -4.82 6.97 1.75
C ILE A 148 -5.43 5.57 1.76
N GLN A 149 -4.67 4.62 1.24
CA GLN A 149 -4.94 3.20 1.41
C GLN A 149 -3.69 2.54 2.01
N LEU A 150 -3.87 1.95 3.18
CA LEU A 150 -2.86 1.24 3.94
C LEU A 150 -3.01 -0.26 3.68
N ASN A 151 -1.93 -0.89 3.23
CA ASN A 151 -1.83 -2.34 3.09
C ASN A 151 -0.74 -2.83 4.03
N ILE A 152 -1.10 -3.77 4.90
CA ILE A 152 -0.19 -4.47 5.81
C ILE A 152 -0.15 -5.93 5.35
N PRO A 153 0.94 -6.41 4.72
CA PRO A 153 1.05 -7.81 4.34
C PRO A 153 1.14 -8.73 5.55
N GLU A 154 1.01 -10.03 5.32
CA GLU A 154 1.28 -11.02 6.36
C GLU A 154 2.73 -10.88 6.83
N SER A 155 2.91 -10.75 8.15
CA SER A 155 4.23 -10.54 8.73
C SER A 155 5.10 -11.77 8.50
N THR A 156 6.22 -11.58 7.80
CA THR A 156 7.29 -12.57 7.72
C THR A 156 8.31 -12.43 8.86
N THR A 157 8.21 -11.35 9.65
CA THR A 157 9.04 -11.12 10.82
C THR A 157 8.41 -11.69 12.08
N GLU A 158 9.23 -12.21 12.99
CA GLU A 158 8.77 -12.66 14.32
C GLU A 158 8.29 -11.50 15.21
N ARG A 159 8.63 -10.25 14.85
CA ARG A 159 8.28 -9.05 15.63
C ARG A 159 6.96 -8.44 15.14
N PRO A 160 6.02 -8.08 16.04
CA PRO A 160 4.81 -7.38 15.65
C PRO A 160 5.09 -6.00 15.05
N PHE A 161 4.24 -5.59 14.11
CA PHE A 161 4.26 -4.28 13.50
C PHE A 161 2.95 -3.55 13.79
N ARG A 162 3.06 -2.40 14.47
CA ARG A 162 1.93 -1.56 14.85
C ARG A 162 1.95 -0.27 14.05
N THR A 163 0.83 0.03 13.39
CA THR A 163 0.61 1.31 12.71
C THR A 163 -0.42 2.14 13.47
N LEU A 164 -0.09 3.41 13.74
CA LEU A 164 -1.00 4.40 14.31
C LEU A 164 -1.20 5.50 13.27
N MET A 165 -2.44 5.65 12.79
CA MET A 165 -2.86 6.75 11.94
C MET A 165 -3.61 7.77 12.76
N THR A 166 -3.04 8.96 12.92
CA THR A 166 -3.70 10.09 13.58
C THR A 166 -4.34 11.00 12.54
N THR A 167 -5.44 11.65 12.90
CA THR A 167 -6.18 12.59 12.04
C THR A 167 -6.65 13.76 12.90
N PRO A 168 -7.15 14.87 12.30
CA PRO A 168 -7.72 15.97 13.07
C PRO A 168 -8.89 15.57 13.99
N HIS A 169 -9.56 14.46 13.71
CA HIS A 169 -10.78 14.05 14.40
C HIS A 169 -10.55 12.93 15.43
N GLY A 170 -9.51 12.12 15.26
CA GLY A 170 -9.22 10.95 16.10
C GLY A 170 -8.10 10.09 15.55
N GLU A 171 -7.99 8.87 16.05
CA GLU A 171 -6.90 7.94 15.75
C GLU A 171 -7.42 6.56 15.33
N ALA A 172 -6.67 5.87 14.48
CA ALA A 172 -6.91 4.49 14.08
C ALA A 172 -5.64 3.65 14.30
N THR A 173 -5.77 2.52 15.00
CA THR A 173 -4.67 1.60 15.28
C THR A 173 -4.82 0.32 14.45
N PHE A 174 -3.76 -0.06 13.74
CA PHE A 174 -3.70 -1.26 12.91
C PHE A 174 -2.55 -2.15 13.39
N THR A 175 -2.89 -3.37 13.79
CA THR A 175 -1.94 -4.38 14.29
C THR A 175 -1.98 -5.69 13.51
N GLU A 176 -3.03 -5.89 12.70
CA GLU A 176 -3.24 -7.09 11.92
C GLU A 176 -2.96 -6.84 10.44
N PRO A 177 -2.48 -7.86 9.71
CA PRO A 177 -2.45 -7.84 8.25
C PRO A 177 -3.82 -7.49 7.68
N GLY A 178 -3.85 -6.68 6.65
CA GLY A 178 -5.10 -6.19 6.10
C GLY A 178 -4.96 -5.03 5.15
N GLN A 179 -6.11 -4.57 4.67
CA GLN A 179 -6.24 -3.46 3.74
C GLN A 179 -7.28 -2.49 4.27
N TYR A 180 -6.85 -1.24 4.43
CA TYR A 180 -7.62 -0.20 5.11
C TYR A 180 -7.65 1.06 4.24
N ALA A 181 -8.82 1.64 4.06
CA ALA A 181 -8.99 2.93 3.40
C ALA A 181 -9.28 3.99 4.46
N ILE A 182 -8.55 5.10 4.42
CA ILE A 182 -8.74 6.24 5.32
C ILE A 182 -8.99 7.49 4.47
N LEU A 183 -10.11 8.16 4.73
CA LEU A 183 -10.51 9.41 4.10
C LEU A 183 -10.68 10.47 5.19
N VAL A 184 -10.06 11.63 4.99
CA VAL A 184 -10.14 12.77 5.90
C VAL A 184 -10.55 13.99 5.10
N ASP A 185 -11.64 14.62 5.52
CA ASP A 185 -12.05 15.95 5.06
C ASP A 185 -12.06 16.94 6.23
N ASN A 186 -12.76 18.06 6.09
CA ASN A 186 -12.79 19.10 7.13
C ASN A 186 -13.76 18.78 8.28
N GLU A 187 -14.69 17.83 8.09
CA GLU A 187 -15.79 17.55 9.00
C GLU A 187 -15.67 16.16 9.63
N SER A 188 -14.96 15.24 8.97
CA SER A 188 -14.91 13.85 9.37
C SER A 188 -13.62 13.12 8.98
N THR A 189 -13.34 12.07 9.76
CA THR A 189 -12.43 10.99 9.38
C THR A 189 -13.25 9.73 9.18
N GLN A 190 -13.16 9.12 8.02
CA GLN A 190 -13.76 7.84 7.71
C GLN A 190 -12.67 6.78 7.58
N VAL A 191 -12.85 5.65 8.28
CA VAL A 191 -11.98 4.48 8.16
C VAL A 191 -12.82 3.29 7.73
N THR A 192 -12.43 2.67 6.63
CA THR A 192 -13.07 1.47 6.07
C THR A 192 -12.10 0.31 6.09
N VAL A 193 -12.53 -0.84 6.60
CA VAL A 193 -11.76 -2.08 6.61
C VAL A 193 -12.18 -2.94 5.42
N LEU A 194 -11.28 -3.08 4.43
CA LEU A 194 -11.51 -3.95 3.26
C LEU A 194 -11.07 -5.39 3.53
N ASN A 195 -10.08 -5.58 4.40
CA ASN A 195 -9.63 -6.85 4.94
C ASN A 195 -8.86 -6.60 6.25
N GLY A 196 -8.90 -7.52 7.20
CA GLY A 196 -8.29 -7.38 8.54
C GLY A 196 -9.24 -6.79 9.58
N SER A 197 -8.67 -6.17 10.62
CA SER A 197 -9.40 -5.52 11.71
C SER A 197 -8.65 -4.29 12.20
N THR A 198 -9.37 -3.31 12.77
CA THR A 198 -8.77 -2.09 13.33
C THR A 198 -9.59 -1.58 14.50
N THR A 199 -9.02 -0.66 15.28
CA THR A 199 -9.74 0.05 16.34
C THR A 199 -9.59 1.55 16.15
N LEU A 200 -10.72 2.25 16.15
CA LEU A 200 -10.80 3.70 16.19
C LEU A 200 -10.84 4.21 17.62
N LEU A 201 -10.28 5.39 17.86
CA LEU A 201 -10.31 6.09 19.14
C LEU A 201 -10.59 7.57 18.91
N ALA A 202 -11.64 8.09 19.54
CA ALA A 202 -11.90 9.52 19.64
C ALA A 202 -12.74 9.84 20.88
N GLN A 203 -12.52 11.00 21.50
CA GLN A 203 -13.24 11.39 22.73
C GLN A 203 -13.22 10.32 23.84
N ASP A 204 -12.08 9.63 24.01
CA ASP A 204 -11.89 8.50 24.95
C ASP A 204 -12.80 7.29 24.72
N GLU A 205 -13.52 7.23 23.60
CA GLU A 205 -14.33 6.09 23.17
C GLU A 205 -13.65 5.33 22.04
N THR A 206 -13.73 4.00 22.12
CA THR A 206 -13.17 3.10 21.12
C THR A 206 -14.25 2.41 20.30
N LEU A 207 -13.97 2.24 19.01
CA LEU A 207 -14.83 1.49 18.10
C LEU A 207 -13.99 0.45 17.34
N PRO A 208 -14.11 -0.85 17.65
CA PRO A 208 -13.53 -1.89 16.83
C PRO A 208 -14.27 -1.98 15.49
N LEU A 209 -13.53 -2.19 14.41
CA LEU A 209 -14.04 -2.42 13.06
C LEU A 209 -13.42 -3.71 12.51
N GLU A 210 -14.28 -4.56 12.00
CA GLU A 210 -13.95 -5.81 11.33
C GLU A 210 -14.06 -5.67 9.81
N ASN A 211 -13.74 -6.75 9.09
CA ASN A 211 -13.85 -6.80 7.64
C ASN A 211 -15.22 -6.33 7.10
N ASN A 212 -15.21 -5.49 6.06
CA ASN A 212 -16.38 -4.84 5.46
C ASN A 212 -17.16 -3.92 6.41
N GLN A 213 -16.52 -3.41 7.46
CA GLN A 213 -17.08 -2.39 8.32
C GLN A 213 -16.38 -1.05 8.12
N ARG A 214 -17.12 0.00 8.43
CA ARG A 214 -16.65 1.37 8.40
C ARG A 214 -17.00 2.08 9.71
N GLY A 215 -16.12 2.96 10.15
CA GLY A 215 -16.39 3.92 11.22
C GLY A 215 -16.18 5.34 10.73
N ILE A 216 -16.94 6.28 11.30
CA ILE A 216 -16.83 7.70 11.02
C ILE A 216 -16.55 8.43 12.33
N ILE A 217 -15.59 9.33 12.33
CA ILE A 217 -15.28 10.20 13.45
C ILE A 217 -15.57 11.63 13.00
N LEU A 218 -16.70 12.19 13.45
CA LEU A 218 -17.04 13.58 13.20
C LEU A 218 -16.23 14.51 14.11
N THR A 219 -16.08 15.77 13.70
CA THR A 219 -15.34 16.76 14.49
C THR A 219 -15.87 16.87 15.93
N HIS A 220 -14.98 16.65 16.91
CA HIS A 220 -15.27 16.65 18.35
C HIS A 220 -16.34 15.65 18.82
N GLN A 221 -16.53 14.54 18.10
CA GLN A 221 -17.48 13.49 18.47
C GLN A 221 -16.76 12.15 18.67
N PRO A 222 -17.33 11.22 19.46
CA PRO A 222 -16.84 9.85 19.52
C PRO A 222 -17.04 9.14 18.16
N PRO A 223 -16.39 8.00 17.92
CA PRO A 223 -16.56 7.24 16.69
C PRO A 223 -18.00 6.72 16.53
N GLU A 224 -18.58 6.86 15.34
CA GLU A 224 -19.88 6.32 14.95
C GLU A 224 -19.68 5.05 14.09
N GLY A 225 -20.41 3.98 14.44
CA GLY A 225 -20.39 2.70 13.73
C GLY A 225 -20.52 1.50 14.70
N PRO A 226 -20.21 0.27 14.24
CA PRO A 226 -19.76 -0.06 12.88
C PRO A 226 -20.91 0.13 11.88
N LEU A 227 -20.61 0.84 10.80
CA LEU A 227 -21.47 0.98 9.63
C LEU A 227 -21.07 -0.06 8.59
N ASP A 228 -22.00 -0.41 7.70
CA ASP A 228 -21.64 -1.18 6.52
C ASP A 228 -20.65 -0.37 5.65
N ALA A 229 -19.57 -1.02 5.24
CA ALA A 229 -18.63 -0.45 4.30
C ALA A 229 -19.25 -0.28 2.91
N GLU A 230 -18.61 0.55 2.09
CA GLU A 230 -18.82 0.50 0.65
C GLU A 230 -18.58 -0.92 0.15
N ARG A 231 -19.52 -1.45 -0.63
CA ARG A 231 -19.48 -2.88 -0.99
C ARG A 231 -18.48 -3.08 -2.11
N ASN A 232 -17.39 -3.80 -1.82
CA ASN A 232 -16.53 -4.30 -2.89
C ASN A 232 -17.25 -5.46 -3.61
N LEU A 233 -17.56 -5.27 -4.89
CA LEU A 233 -18.21 -6.26 -5.72
C LEU A 233 -17.25 -7.38 -6.15
N ILE A 234 -15.93 -7.13 -6.04
CA ILE A 234 -14.90 -8.12 -6.31
C ILE A 234 -14.55 -8.87 -5.03
N GLN A 235 -14.47 -10.19 -5.14
CA GLN A 235 -14.10 -11.10 -4.05
C GLN A 235 -12.66 -11.58 -4.20
N HIS A 236 -11.92 -11.64 -3.09
CA HIS A 236 -10.51 -12.08 -3.05
C HIS A 236 -9.64 -11.36 -4.11
N GLY A 237 -9.85 -10.04 -4.21
CA GLY A 237 -9.16 -9.18 -5.18
C GLY A 237 -7.70 -8.90 -4.83
N ASN A 238 -7.27 -9.24 -3.61
CA ASN A 238 -5.89 -9.27 -3.10
C ASN A 238 -5.20 -10.63 -3.30
N PHE A 239 -5.89 -11.60 -3.91
CA PHE A 239 -5.36 -12.94 -4.23
C PHE A 239 -4.84 -13.74 -3.02
N ASP A 240 -5.48 -13.60 -1.87
CA ASP A 240 -5.23 -14.42 -0.68
C ASP A 240 -5.70 -15.88 -0.85
N ASP A 241 -5.51 -16.68 0.20
CA ASP A 241 -5.81 -18.11 0.18
C ASP A 241 -7.29 -18.33 -0.10
N SER A 242 -7.63 -18.76 -1.33
CA SER A 242 -8.96 -19.06 -1.89
C SER A 242 -9.32 -18.26 -3.15
N TRP A 243 -8.40 -17.48 -3.73
CA TRP A 243 -8.68 -16.74 -4.98
C TRP A 243 -9.17 -17.66 -6.13
N GLU A 244 -8.65 -18.88 -6.22
CA GLU A 244 -9.03 -19.89 -7.24
C GLU A 244 -10.53 -20.25 -7.23
N ASN A 245 -11.21 -20.06 -6.08
CA ASN A 245 -12.65 -20.34 -5.97
C ASN A 245 -13.51 -19.26 -6.65
N ASN A 246 -12.97 -18.05 -6.83
CA ASN A 246 -13.72 -16.88 -7.30
C ASN A 246 -13.25 -16.38 -8.67
N TRP A 247 -12.09 -16.83 -9.12
CA TRP A 247 -11.50 -16.40 -10.38
C TRP A 247 -11.23 -17.58 -11.29
N ALA A 248 -11.73 -17.48 -12.53
CA ALA A 248 -11.45 -18.43 -13.58
C ALA A 248 -10.24 -17.96 -14.40
N VAL A 249 -9.20 -18.78 -14.45
CA VAL A 249 -8.00 -18.57 -15.26
C VAL A 249 -8.17 -19.21 -16.63
N TYR A 250 -7.83 -18.45 -17.67
CA TYR A 250 -7.97 -18.81 -19.06
C TYR A 250 -6.66 -18.52 -19.79
N ILE A 251 -6.04 -19.59 -20.27
CA ILE A 251 -4.96 -19.47 -21.26
C ILE A 251 -5.62 -19.49 -22.64
N TRP A 252 -5.68 -18.35 -23.33
CA TRP A 252 -6.44 -18.27 -24.58
C TRP A 252 -5.60 -17.78 -25.75
N ASN A 253 -5.81 -18.46 -26.86
CA ASN A 253 -5.34 -18.19 -28.20
C ASN A 253 -3.84 -17.93 -28.34
N VAL A 254 -3.13 -18.87 -28.95
CA VAL A 254 -1.81 -18.61 -29.52
C VAL A 254 -1.99 -18.59 -31.02
N GLU A 255 -1.62 -17.49 -31.66
CA GLU A 255 -1.73 -17.32 -33.11
C GLU A 255 -0.89 -18.38 -33.87
N LEU A 256 0.32 -18.62 -33.37
CA LEU A 256 1.30 -19.53 -33.95
C LEU A 256 1.31 -20.84 -33.17
N ALA A 257 1.01 -21.96 -33.84
CA ALA A 257 0.79 -23.25 -33.19
C ALA A 257 2.05 -23.84 -32.50
N ASP A 258 3.25 -23.40 -32.89
CA ASP A 258 4.55 -23.79 -32.36
C ASP A 258 5.07 -22.88 -31.24
N GLU A 259 4.38 -21.77 -30.97
CA GLU A 259 4.76 -20.83 -29.93
C GLU A 259 4.19 -21.22 -28.56
N PRO A 260 4.89 -20.89 -27.46
CA PRO A 260 4.44 -21.20 -26.12
C PRO A 260 3.20 -20.37 -25.77
N LYS A 261 2.35 -20.98 -24.96
CA LYS A 261 1.24 -20.30 -24.30
C LYS A 261 1.77 -19.39 -23.18
N GLY A 262 0.97 -18.42 -22.76
CA GLY A 262 1.24 -17.70 -21.52
C GLY A 262 0.77 -18.49 -20.30
N GLU A 263 1.27 -18.10 -19.14
CA GLU A 263 1.00 -18.73 -17.85
C GLU A 263 0.41 -17.71 -16.86
N SER A 264 -0.33 -18.23 -15.88
CA SER A 264 -0.78 -17.47 -14.71
C SER A 264 -0.30 -18.19 -13.45
N THR A 265 0.54 -17.53 -12.67
CA THR A 265 1.13 -18.10 -11.46
C THR A 265 0.92 -17.18 -10.27
N LEU A 266 0.83 -17.75 -9.07
CA LEU A 266 0.90 -16.96 -7.84
C LEU A 266 2.36 -16.57 -7.59
N THR A 267 2.59 -15.30 -7.27
CA THR A 267 3.89 -14.74 -6.89
C THR A 267 3.72 -13.82 -5.69
N GLU A 268 4.81 -13.20 -5.25
CA GLU A 268 4.81 -12.21 -4.18
C GLU A 268 5.50 -10.93 -4.65
N VAL A 269 4.81 -9.79 -4.50
CA VAL A 269 5.35 -8.48 -4.81
C VAL A 269 5.24 -7.62 -3.57
N ALA A 270 6.39 -7.19 -3.05
CA ALA A 270 6.43 -6.31 -1.88
C ALA A 270 5.68 -6.91 -0.68
N GLY A 271 5.87 -8.21 -0.39
CA GLY A 271 5.21 -8.89 0.74
C GLY A 271 3.75 -9.28 0.49
N GLU A 272 3.16 -8.81 -0.61
CA GLU A 272 1.76 -9.04 -0.95
C GLU A 272 1.65 -10.14 -2.02
N LYS A 273 0.68 -11.04 -1.86
CA LYS A 273 0.34 -12.03 -2.89
C LYS A 273 -0.09 -11.30 -4.17
N ALA A 274 0.36 -11.82 -5.30
CA ALA A 274 0.08 -11.25 -6.61
C ALA A 274 -0.09 -12.36 -7.65
N ILE A 275 -0.90 -12.10 -8.68
CA ILE A 275 -1.00 -12.96 -9.85
C ILE A 275 -0.03 -12.46 -10.91
N GLN A 276 0.87 -13.32 -11.36
CA GLN A 276 1.77 -13.04 -12.46
C GLN A 276 1.22 -13.62 -13.75
N PHE A 277 1.07 -12.78 -14.77
CA PHE A 277 0.87 -13.20 -16.15
C PHE A 277 2.20 -13.09 -16.89
N SER A 278 2.72 -14.21 -17.38
CA SER A 278 4.02 -14.25 -18.04
C SER A 278 3.98 -15.04 -19.35
N ARG A 279 4.75 -14.57 -20.33
CA ARG A 279 4.99 -15.26 -21.59
C ARG A 279 6.29 -14.77 -22.23
N VAL A 280 7.07 -15.72 -22.76
CA VAL A 280 8.20 -15.45 -23.66
C VAL A 280 7.96 -16.20 -24.97
N GLY A 281 7.68 -15.48 -26.05
CA GLY A 281 7.38 -16.04 -27.36
C GLY A 281 7.17 -14.97 -28.44
N MET A 282 6.84 -15.44 -29.64
CA MET A 282 6.46 -14.62 -30.79
C MET A 282 4.98 -14.84 -31.16
N GLY A 283 4.46 -13.94 -31.99
CA GLY A 283 3.05 -13.95 -32.40
C GLY A 283 2.10 -13.60 -31.27
N HIS A 284 0.86 -13.30 -31.62
CA HIS A 284 -0.14 -12.89 -30.65
C HIS A 284 -0.50 -14.04 -29.69
N ALA A 285 -0.57 -13.76 -28.39
CA ALA A 285 -1.30 -14.60 -27.44
C ALA A 285 -1.86 -13.82 -26.26
N ASP A 286 -2.88 -14.42 -25.61
CA ASP A 286 -3.54 -13.84 -24.45
C ASP A 286 -3.44 -14.73 -23.20
N VAL A 287 -3.31 -14.08 -22.05
CA VAL A 287 -3.57 -14.64 -20.73
C VAL A 287 -4.70 -13.86 -20.11
N LYS A 288 -5.71 -14.54 -19.59
CA LYS A 288 -6.91 -13.91 -19.04
C LYS A 288 -7.30 -14.53 -17.71
N MET A 289 -7.73 -13.69 -16.78
CA MET A 289 -8.40 -14.10 -15.54
C MET A 289 -9.70 -13.33 -15.41
N ARG A 290 -10.77 -13.99 -15.01
CA ARG A 290 -12.13 -13.42 -14.97
C ARG A 290 -12.83 -13.78 -13.67
N GLN A 291 -13.54 -12.80 -13.12
CA GLN A 291 -14.51 -13.01 -12.04
C GLN A 291 -15.89 -12.58 -12.51
N VAL A 292 -16.87 -13.47 -12.36
CA VAL A 292 -18.28 -13.16 -12.58
C VAL A 292 -18.76 -12.33 -11.40
N ILE A 293 -19.38 -11.19 -11.69
CA ILE A 293 -19.89 -10.26 -10.67
C ILE A 293 -21.40 -10.44 -10.54
N ASP A 294 -22.11 -10.51 -11.67
CA ASP A 294 -23.56 -10.76 -11.77
C ASP A 294 -24.41 -9.88 -10.81
N GLN A 295 -24.15 -8.57 -10.83
CA GLN A 295 -24.74 -7.63 -9.88
C GLN A 295 -25.46 -6.47 -10.58
N ASP A 296 -26.69 -6.18 -10.14
CA ASP A 296 -27.39 -4.93 -10.46
C ASP A 296 -26.74 -3.79 -9.70
N VAL A 297 -26.40 -2.73 -10.43
CA VAL A 297 -25.66 -1.57 -9.94
C VAL A 297 -26.42 -0.25 -10.12
N THR A 298 -27.71 -0.33 -10.45
CA THR A 298 -28.55 0.84 -10.78
C THR A 298 -28.63 1.86 -9.65
N ASP A 299 -28.63 1.40 -8.40
CA ASP A 299 -28.85 2.23 -7.22
C ASP A 299 -27.57 2.87 -6.66
N TYR A 300 -26.39 2.49 -7.16
CA TYR A 300 -25.12 3.04 -6.68
C TYR A 300 -24.81 4.39 -7.32
N LYS A 301 -24.31 5.32 -6.51
CA LYS A 301 -23.87 6.66 -6.95
C LYS A 301 -22.47 6.68 -7.55
N ALA A 302 -21.64 5.69 -7.21
CA ALA A 302 -20.29 5.54 -7.77
C ALA A 302 -19.91 4.05 -7.85
N LEU A 303 -19.12 3.72 -8.88
CA LEU A 303 -18.51 2.40 -9.07
C LEU A 303 -17.01 2.60 -9.28
N THR A 304 -16.26 2.60 -8.18
CA THR A 304 -14.84 2.91 -8.19
C THR A 304 -14.03 1.65 -8.45
N LEU A 305 -13.46 1.56 -9.64
CA LEU A 305 -12.52 0.53 -10.02
C LEU A 305 -11.13 0.86 -9.50
N GLN A 306 -10.51 -0.10 -8.82
CA GLN A 306 -9.17 0.02 -8.26
C GLN A 306 -8.31 -1.12 -8.78
N LEU A 307 -7.10 -0.80 -9.22
CA LEU A 307 -6.15 -1.78 -9.73
C LEU A 307 -4.75 -1.41 -9.25
N THR A 308 -4.01 -2.40 -8.76
CA THR A 308 -2.61 -2.27 -8.38
C THR A 308 -1.80 -3.35 -9.09
N PHE A 309 -0.77 -2.96 -9.83
CA PHE A 309 0.00 -3.87 -10.67
C PHE A 309 1.41 -3.33 -10.93
N ARG A 310 2.25 -4.15 -11.58
CA ARG A 310 3.56 -3.77 -12.12
C ARG A 310 3.79 -4.48 -13.45
N ILE A 311 4.26 -3.75 -14.46
CA ILE A 311 4.75 -4.35 -15.71
C ILE A 311 6.26 -4.52 -15.58
N THR A 312 6.74 -5.76 -15.66
CA THR A 312 8.16 -6.08 -15.52
C THR A 312 8.81 -6.34 -16.88
N ASN A 313 8.04 -6.81 -17.86
CA ASN A 313 8.50 -7.00 -19.22
C ASN A 313 7.40 -6.73 -20.26
N GLN A 314 7.82 -6.21 -21.42
CA GLN A 314 6.97 -5.99 -22.58
C GLN A 314 7.83 -5.93 -23.85
N SER A 315 7.55 -6.78 -24.84
CA SER A 315 8.25 -6.76 -26.13
C SER A 315 7.66 -5.81 -27.16
N LEU A 316 6.33 -5.68 -27.21
CA LEU A 316 5.64 -4.81 -28.17
C LEU A 316 5.71 -3.35 -27.73
N GLY A 317 5.86 -2.42 -28.67
CA GLY A 317 5.71 -0.99 -28.35
C GLY A 317 4.23 -0.64 -28.16
N VAL A 318 3.94 0.15 -27.13
CA VAL A 318 2.58 0.61 -26.77
C VAL A 318 1.65 -0.58 -26.57
N CYS A 319 0.70 -0.83 -27.46
CA CYS A 319 -0.18 -1.98 -27.38
C CYS A 319 -0.32 -2.67 -28.74
N GLY A 320 0.80 -2.77 -29.47
CA GLY A 320 0.85 -3.33 -30.81
C GLY A 320 0.32 -2.37 -31.89
N VAL A 321 0.27 -2.86 -33.13
CA VAL A 321 -0.03 -2.01 -34.30
C VAL A 321 -1.48 -1.56 -34.41
N GLN A 322 -2.39 -2.25 -33.72
CA GLN A 322 -3.80 -1.90 -33.63
C GLN A 322 -4.20 -1.31 -32.28
N GLY A 323 -3.29 -1.23 -31.31
CA GLY A 323 -3.62 -0.85 -29.93
C GLY A 323 -4.42 -1.91 -29.17
N SER A 324 -4.41 -3.17 -29.63
CA SER A 324 -5.19 -4.29 -29.09
C SER A 324 -4.40 -5.23 -28.17
N GLU A 325 -3.08 -5.03 -28.03
CA GLU A 325 -2.15 -5.95 -27.37
C GLU A 325 -1.33 -5.25 -26.28
N CYS A 326 -2.00 -4.81 -25.22
CA CYS A 326 -1.34 -4.24 -24.04
C CYS A 326 -0.84 -5.35 -23.10
N PRO A 327 0.30 -5.13 -22.41
CA PRO A 327 0.73 -5.98 -21.30
C PRO A 327 -0.37 -6.21 -20.26
N LEU A 328 -1.20 -5.20 -19.99
CA LEU A 328 -2.37 -5.36 -19.14
C LEU A 328 -3.56 -4.57 -19.68
N PHE A 329 -4.70 -5.24 -19.76
CA PHE A 329 -6.02 -4.64 -19.86
C PHE A 329 -6.83 -4.99 -18.63
N ILE A 330 -7.62 -4.03 -18.18
CA ILE A 330 -8.79 -4.28 -17.36
C ILE A 330 -10.03 -4.12 -18.24
N ARG A 331 -10.92 -5.12 -18.19
CA ARG A 331 -12.16 -5.15 -18.98
C ARG A 331 -13.35 -5.38 -18.07
N VAL A 332 -14.37 -4.54 -18.22
CA VAL A 332 -15.65 -4.69 -17.54
C VAL A 332 -16.73 -4.95 -18.59
N ASN A 333 -17.36 -6.12 -18.50
CA ASN A 333 -18.53 -6.43 -19.30
C ASN A 333 -19.78 -6.01 -18.51
N TYR A 334 -20.63 -5.21 -19.14
CA TYR A 334 -21.82 -4.68 -18.49
C TYR A 334 -23.00 -4.62 -19.46
N THR A 335 -24.20 -4.65 -18.90
CA THR A 335 -25.43 -4.30 -19.62
C THR A 335 -25.79 -2.86 -19.25
N ASP A 336 -25.97 -2.02 -20.26
CA ASP A 336 -26.32 -0.62 -20.08
C ASP A 336 -27.81 -0.43 -19.67
N ASP A 337 -28.17 0.79 -19.31
CA ASP A 337 -29.54 1.20 -18.98
C ASP A 337 -30.60 0.88 -20.05
N ASN A 338 -30.19 0.76 -21.31
CA ASN A 338 -31.01 0.39 -22.46
C ASN A 338 -31.08 -1.13 -22.71
N GLY A 339 -30.37 -1.94 -21.90
CA GLY A 339 -30.32 -3.39 -22.05
C GLY A 339 -29.31 -3.88 -23.09
N VAL A 340 -28.41 -3.03 -23.56
CA VAL A 340 -27.35 -3.39 -24.52
C VAL A 340 -26.10 -3.85 -23.79
N ARG A 341 -25.58 -5.01 -24.17
CA ARG A 341 -24.30 -5.51 -23.67
C ARG A 341 -23.14 -4.72 -24.25
N ARG A 342 -22.23 -4.30 -23.39
CA ARG A 342 -21.06 -3.48 -23.72
C ARG A 342 -19.83 -3.96 -22.96
N ILE A 343 -18.68 -3.53 -23.47
CA ILE A 343 -17.38 -3.77 -22.87
C ILE A 343 -16.75 -2.40 -22.66
N TRP A 344 -16.36 -2.10 -21.41
CA TRP A 344 -15.44 -1.02 -21.10
C TRP A 344 -14.04 -1.60 -20.91
N GLN A 345 -13.02 -0.93 -21.43
CA GLN A 345 -11.63 -1.39 -21.39
C GLN A 345 -10.68 -0.22 -21.13
N GLN A 346 -9.70 -0.46 -20.27
CA GLN A 346 -8.53 0.39 -20.10
C GLN A 346 -7.25 -0.45 -20.24
N GLY A 347 -6.33 -0.02 -21.11
CA GLY A 347 -5.03 -0.67 -21.30
C GLY A 347 -3.88 0.08 -20.61
N PHE A 348 -2.82 -0.66 -20.30
CA PHE A 348 -1.58 -0.16 -19.69
C PHE A 348 -0.36 -0.73 -20.40
N TYR A 349 0.64 0.12 -20.64
CA TYR A 349 1.89 -0.27 -21.29
C TYR A 349 3.10 0.44 -20.67
N ALA A 350 4.29 -0.15 -20.79
CA ALA A 350 5.52 0.40 -20.22
C ALA A 350 6.59 0.76 -21.26
N ASN A 351 6.49 0.23 -22.49
CA ASN A 351 7.49 0.43 -23.53
C ASN A 351 6.92 1.12 -24.78
N GLY A 352 7.75 1.88 -25.50
CA GLY A 352 7.40 2.53 -26.75
C GLY A 352 6.80 3.94 -26.63
N ASN A 353 6.53 4.53 -27.80
CA ASN A 353 5.91 5.85 -27.96
C ASN A 353 4.71 5.74 -28.90
N VAL A 354 3.71 6.58 -28.66
CA VAL A 354 2.49 6.63 -29.47
C VAL A 354 2.83 7.17 -30.86
N THR A 355 2.46 6.41 -31.89
CA THR A 355 2.60 6.80 -33.30
C THR A 355 1.37 6.33 -34.08
N PRO A 356 1.13 6.81 -35.30
CA PRO A 356 0.04 6.28 -36.14
C PRO A 356 0.11 4.76 -36.38
N THR A 357 1.29 4.16 -36.23
CA THR A 357 1.53 2.70 -36.38
C THR A 357 1.56 1.95 -35.05
N THR A 358 1.54 2.65 -33.91
CA THR A 358 1.50 2.09 -32.55
C THR A 358 0.55 2.96 -31.71
N PRO A 359 -0.76 2.88 -31.99
CA PRO A 359 -1.73 3.72 -31.33
C PRO A 359 -1.89 3.31 -29.86
N ASP A 360 -2.20 4.29 -29.02
CA ASP A 360 -2.56 4.12 -27.61
C ASP A 360 -4.05 3.87 -27.42
N ALA A 361 -4.83 3.58 -28.45
CA ALA A 361 -6.19 3.08 -28.30
C ALA A 361 -6.45 2.02 -29.36
N CYS A 362 -7.31 1.05 -29.06
CA CYS A 362 -7.61 0.04 -30.06
C CYS A 362 -8.45 0.63 -31.21
N ILE A 363 -7.90 0.69 -32.42
CA ILE A 363 -8.54 1.36 -33.56
C ILE A 363 -9.61 0.50 -34.27
N SER A 364 -9.62 -0.80 -33.99
CA SER A 364 -10.49 -1.80 -34.64
C SER A 364 -11.44 -2.52 -33.67
N CYS A 365 -11.29 -2.30 -32.36
CA CYS A 365 -12.06 -2.99 -31.34
C CYS A 365 -13.45 -2.36 -31.16
N ALA A 366 -14.48 -3.19 -31.06
CA ALA A 366 -15.83 -2.79 -30.67
C ALA A 366 -15.96 -2.70 -29.13
N VAL A 367 -15.15 -1.85 -28.50
CA VAL A 367 -15.15 -1.60 -27.05
C VAL A 367 -15.26 -0.12 -26.73
N THR A 368 -15.74 0.19 -25.54
CA THR A 368 -15.64 1.51 -24.93
C THR A 368 -14.28 1.63 -24.26
N GLN A 369 -13.49 2.65 -24.60
CA GLN A 369 -12.13 2.82 -24.07
C GLN A 369 -11.72 4.30 -24.12
N ASP A 370 -10.70 4.66 -23.34
CA ASP A 370 -9.88 5.85 -23.56
C ASP A 370 -8.51 5.43 -24.12
N ASN A 371 -7.60 6.39 -24.27
CA ASN A 371 -6.20 6.11 -24.49
C ASN A 371 -5.63 5.25 -23.34
N HIS A 372 -4.92 4.20 -23.73
CA HIS A 372 -4.08 3.36 -22.90
C HIS A 372 -3.04 4.20 -22.18
N ILE A 373 -2.77 3.83 -20.94
CA ILE A 373 -1.94 4.63 -20.04
C ILE A 373 -0.52 4.07 -20.07
N LYS A 374 0.44 4.95 -20.37
CA LYS A 374 1.85 4.63 -20.20
C LYS A 374 2.19 4.63 -18.71
N VAL A 375 2.81 3.55 -18.24
CA VAL A 375 3.33 3.41 -16.87
C VAL A 375 4.84 3.15 -16.89
N PRO A 376 5.57 3.40 -15.79
CA PRO A 376 6.97 3.06 -15.71
C PRO A 376 7.19 1.55 -15.62
N MET A 377 8.21 1.03 -16.31
CA MET A 377 8.62 -0.37 -16.21
C MET A 377 9.19 -0.68 -14.83
N ASN A 378 8.92 -1.87 -14.29
CA ASN A 378 9.41 -2.36 -12.99
C ASN A 378 9.02 -1.50 -11.78
N VAL A 379 7.94 -0.73 -11.90
CA VAL A 379 7.40 0.08 -10.81
C VAL A 379 5.99 -0.37 -10.46
N VAL A 380 5.71 -0.49 -9.16
CA VAL A 380 4.34 -0.73 -8.68
C VAL A 380 3.48 0.50 -8.92
N GLN A 381 2.38 0.30 -9.61
CA GLN A 381 1.43 1.33 -10.00
C GLN A 381 0.06 1.03 -9.41
N PHE A 382 -0.67 2.08 -9.08
CA PHE A 382 -2.10 1.98 -8.80
C PHE A 382 -2.90 2.88 -9.74
N TYR A 383 -4.08 2.41 -10.10
CA TYR A 383 -5.04 3.05 -10.97
C TYR A 383 -6.40 3.05 -10.30
N GLU A 384 -7.08 4.19 -10.35
CA GLU A 384 -8.44 4.35 -9.86
C GLU A 384 -9.29 5.06 -10.91
N ALA A 385 -10.51 4.56 -11.13
CA ALA A 385 -11.48 5.20 -12.00
C ALA A 385 -12.91 4.96 -11.50
N ASP A 386 -13.71 6.02 -11.43
CA ASP A 386 -15.16 5.90 -11.25
C ASP A 386 -15.80 5.55 -12.60
N LEU A 387 -16.20 4.30 -12.75
CA LEU A 387 -16.71 3.75 -14.01
C LEU A 387 -17.94 4.53 -14.52
N LEU A 388 -18.79 5.04 -13.63
CA LEU A 388 -19.96 5.83 -14.02
C LEU A 388 -19.52 7.15 -14.65
N LYS A 389 -18.55 7.83 -14.03
CA LYS A 389 -18.01 9.10 -14.56
C LYS A 389 -17.23 8.89 -15.84
N GLU A 390 -16.44 7.82 -15.94
CA GLU A 390 -15.67 7.51 -17.15
C GLU A 390 -16.59 7.24 -18.34
N LEU A 391 -17.62 6.40 -18.16
CA LEU A 391 -18.59 6.12 -19.22
C LEU A 391 -19.35 7.38 -19.65
N ALA A 392 -19.80 8.19 -18.69
CA ALA A 392 -20.47 9.45 -18.99
C ALA A 392 -19.56 10.42 -19.77
N ARG A 393 -18.28 10.54 -19.37
CA ARG A 393 -17.28 11.37 -20.07
C ARG A 393 -17.03 10.87 -21.50
N GLN A 394 -17.00 9.55 -21.70
CA GLN A 394 -16.83 8.90 -23.00
C GLN A 394 -18.10 8.94 -23.86
N GLY A 395 -19.22 9.44 -23.32
CA GLY A 395 -20.50 9.54 -24.03
C GLY A 395 -21.29 8.23 -24.11
N PHE A 396 -21.03 7.31 -23.17
CA PHE A 396 -21.72 6.02 -23.09
C PHE A 396 -22.73 5.99 -21.93
N PRO A 397 -23.82 5.22 -22.06
CA PRO A 397 -24.81 5.12 -21.00
C PRO A 397 -24.24 4.41 -19.76
N ALA A 398 -24.85 4.71 -18.61
CA ALA A 398 -24.46 4.11 -17.34
C ALA A 398 -24.72 2.58 -17.35
N PRO A 399 -23.88 1.79 -16.66
CA PRO A 399 -24.13 0.39 -16.46
C PRO A 399 -25.35 0.21 -15.55
N ARG A 400 -26.28 -0.64 -15.97
CA ARG A 400 -27.35 -1.15 -15.11
C ARG A 400 -26.89 -2.40 -14.36
N PHE A 401 -26.10 -3.23 -15.02
CA PHE A 401 -25.70 -4.53 -14.52
C PHE A 401 -24.25 -4.82 -14.87
N ILE A 402 -23.43 -5.21 -13.90
CA ILE A 402 -22.05 -5.66 -14.13
C ILE A 402 -22.06 -7.18 -14.24
N GLU A 403 -21.72 -7.68 -15.44
CA GLU A 403 -21.70 -9.11 -15.73
C GLU A 403 -20.42 -9.75 -15.17
N ASP A 404 -19.28 -9.21 -15.57
CA ASP A 404 -17.97 -9.70 -15.13
C ASP A 404 -16.87 -8.65 -15.28
N ILE A 405 -15.79 -8.89 -14.55
CA ILE A 405 -14.53 -8.20 -14.74
C ILE A 405 -13.44 -9.18 -15.16
N SER A 406 -12.57 -8.72 -16.06
CA SER A 406 -11.47 -9.51 -16.59
C SER A 406 -10.17 -8.72 -16.60
N LEU A 407 -9.10 -9.38 -16.16
CA LEU A 407 -7.70 -8.95 -16.35
C LEU A 407 -7.15 -9.71 -17.56
N VAL A 408 -6.53 -9.01 -18.51
CA VAL A 408 -6.01 -9.62 -19.74
C VAL A 408 -4.62 -9.10 -20.06
N SER A 409 -3.64 -9.98 -20.19
CA SER A 409 -2.35 -9.66 -20.82
C SER A 409 -2.33 -10.16 -22.25
N SER A 410 -1.85 -9.34 -23.17
CA SER A 410 -1.88 -9.63 -24.60
C SER A 410 -0.63 -9.14 -25.31
N GLY A 411 -0.10 -9.95 -26.23
CA GLY A 411 1.05 -9.59 -27.07
C GLY A 411 2.00 -10.76 -27.33
N HIS A 412 3.23 -10.47 -27.77
CA HIS A 412 4.25 -11.49 -28.06
C HIS A 412 4.91 -12.03 -26.78
N SER A 413 5.62 -11.15 -26.06
CA SER A 413 6.21 -11.45 -24.75
C SER A 413 5.87 -10.34 -23.78
N PHE A 414 5.44 -10.74 -22.59
CA PHE A 414 5.02 -9.84 -21.52
C PHE A 414 5.23 -10.52 -20.16
N ASP A 415 5.40 -9.69 -19.14
CA ASP A 415 5.42 -10.11 -17.74
C ASP A 415 4.78 -9.00 -16.91
N VAL A 416 3.69 -9.34 -16.24
CA VAL A 416 2.87 -8.42 -15.45
C VAL A 416 2.48 -9.09 -14.15
N GLU A 417 2.64 -8.38 -13.06
CA GLU A 417 2.24 -8.82 -11.73
C GLU A 417 1.07 -7.94 -11.26
N ILE A 418 -0.10 -8.54 -11.04
CA ILE A 418 -1.28 -7.86 -10.49
C ILE A 418 -1.36 -8.17 -9.00
N ILE A 419 -1.32 -7.12 -8.17
CA ILE A 419 -1.26 -7.20 -6.71
C ILE A 419 -2.65 -7.13 -6.10
N ALA A 420 -3.47 -6.20 -6.60
CA ALA A 420 -4.83 -6.02 -6.09
C ALA A 420 -5.79 -5.50 -7.15
N ILE A 421 -7.05 -5.89 -7.07
CA ILE A 421 -8.15 -5.34 -7.86
C ILE A 421 -9.42 -5.22 -7.00
N GLY A 422 -10.15 -4.12 -7.16
CA GLY A 422 -11.41 -3.86 -6.47
C GLY A 422 -12.43 -3.16 -7.37
N LEU A 423 -13.71 -3.37 -7.10
CA LEU A 423 -14.81 -2.59 -7.67
C LEU A 423 -15.71 -2.16 -6.52
N VAL A 424 -15.44 -0.98 -5.98
CA VAL A 424 -16.08 -0.47 -4.77
C VAL A 424 -17.32 0.31 -5.14
N ALA A 425 -18.47 -0.16 -4.68
CA ALA A 425 -19.77 0.45 -4.93
C ALA A 425 -20.19 1.33 -3.74
N VAL A 426 -20.59 2.57 -4.04
CA VAL A 426 -21.01 3.57 -3.06
C VAL A 426 -22.48 3.92 -3.27
N GLU A 427 -23.28 3.82 -2.19
CA GLU A 427 -24.72 4.07 -2.20
C GLU A 427 -25.15 5.54 -2.16
#